data_AF-A0A370HLP9-F1
#
_entry.id   AF-A0A370HLP9-F1
#
_cell.length_a   1.000
_cell.length_b   1.000
_cell.length_c   1.000
_cell.angle_alpha   90.00
_cell.angle_beta   90.00
_cell.angle_gamma   90.00
#
_symmetry.space_group_name_H-M   'P 1'
#
loop_
_entity.id
_entity.type
_entity.pdbx_description
1 polymer ?
#
loop_
_entity_poly.entity_id
_entity_poly.type
_entity_poly.pdbx_seq_one_letter_code
_entity_poly.pdbx_strand_id
1 'polypeptide(L)'
;MSATMTTRTTARQHLAVRRDRSLLQRIVEVVAREFRVRRDMRALGSLDDAALHDIGLTRGSMEGALRYGRSVEQLRPAVDEAASAPLPRSLVEWR
;
A
#
# COMPACT_ATOMS: atom_id res chain seq x y z
N MET A 1 47.48 -51.25 3.22
CA MET A 1 46.78 -50.72 2.03
C MET A 1 45.58 -49.92 2.54
N SER A 2 45.67 -48.59 2.52
CA SER A 2 44.74 -47.69 3.23
C SER A 2 43.61 -47.22 2.34
N ALA A 3 42.37 -47.41 2.78
CA ALA A 3 41.18 -46.80 2.18
C ALA A 3 40.73 -45.61 3.04
N THR A 4 41.19 -44.41 2.72
CA THR A 4 40.63 -43.17 3.28
C THR A 4 39.32 -42.86 2.56
N MET A 5 38.23 -43.25 3.20
CA MET A 5 36.86 -43.12 2.73
C MET A 5 36.40 -41.65 2.80
N THR A 6 36.19 -41.05 1.63
CA THR A 6 35.68 -39.69 1.42
C THR A 6 34.26 -39.55 1.96
N THR A 7 34.05 -38.81 3.05
CA THR A 7 32.72 -38.34 3.46
C THR A 7 32.80 -36.92 4.01
N ARG A 8 32.68 -35.92 3.13
CA ARG A 8 32.50 -34.51 3.54
C ARG A 8 31.77 -33.69 2.46
N THR A 9 30.50 -33.97 2.16
CA THR A 9 29.75 -33.12 1.19
C THR A 9 28.22 -33.04 1.37
N THR A 10 27.60 -33.50 2.46
CA THR A 10 26.12 -33.47 2.59
C THR A 10 25.55 -32.29 3.39
N ALA A 11 26.33 -31.61 4.23
CA ALA A 11 25.81 -30.54 5.10
C ALA A 11 25.55 -29.19 4.38
N ARG A 12 26.10 -28.96 3.18
CA ARG A 12 25.93 -27.69 2.45
C ARG A 12 24.65 -27.59 1.63
N GLN A 13 24.08 -28.71 1.21
CA GLN A 13 22.95 -28.72 0.26
C GLN A 13 21.63 -28.27 0.89
N HIS A 14 21.42 -28.51 2.19
CA HIS A 14 20.19 -28.12 2.88
C HIS A 14 20.06 -26.60 3.17
N LEU A 15 21.17 -25.87 3.23
CA LEU A 15 21.16 -24.42 3.50
C LEU A 15 20.85 -23.58 2.26
N ALA A 16 21.19 -24.08 1.07
CA ALA A 16 20.89 -23.40 -0.21
C ALA A 16 19.37 -23.40 -0.48
N VAL A 17 18.72 -24.56 -0.37
CA VAL A 17 17.27 -24.72 -0.65
C VAL A 17 16.38 -23.87 0.28
N ARG A 18 16.79 -23.65 1.54
CA ARG A 18 16.05 -22.76 2.46
C ARG A 18 16.18 -21.28 2.09
N ARG A 19 17.33 -20.86 1.56
CA ARG A 19 17.55 -19.49 1.10
C ARG A 19 16.70 -19.18 -0.13
N ASP A 20 16.63 -20.10 -1.08
CA ASP A 20 15.91 -19.90 -2.35
C ASP A 20 14.40 -19.74 -2.15
N ARG A 21 13.81 -20.50 -1.22
CA ARG A 21 12.38 -20.38 -0.90
C ARG A 21 12.02 -18.98 -0.38
N SER A 22 12.91 -18.36 0.40
CA SER A 22 12.68 -17.01 0.93
C SER A 22 12.75 -15.91 -0.13
N LEU A 23 13.59 -16.10 -1.17
CA LEU A 23 13.70 -15.15 -2.28
C LEU A 23 12.48 -15.26 -3.21
N LEU A 24 12.06 -16.48 -3.55
CA LEU A 24 10.85 -16.70 -4.35
C LEU A 24 9.60 -16.16 -3.65
N GLN A 25 9.47 -16.36 -2.34
CA GLN A 25 8.38 -15.78 -1.55
C GLN A 25 8.35 -14.26 -1.64
N ARG A 26 9.49 -13.58 -1.46
CA ARG A 26 9.60 -12.12 -1.60
C ARG A 26 9.24 -11.64 -3.00
N ILE A 27 9.69 -12.34 -4.04
CA ILE A 27 9.36 -12.00 -5.43
C ILE A 27 7.86 -12.14 -5.66
N VAL A 28 7.25 -13.25 -5.23
CA VAL A 28 5.81 -13.48 -5.35
C VAL A 28 5.01 -12.41 -4.59
N GLU A 29 5.44 -12.02 -3.39
CA GLU A 29 4.80 -10.95 -2.61
C GLU A 29 4.84 -9.61 -3.35
N VAL A 30 5.99 -9.23 -3.91
CA VAL A 30 6.15 -8.00 -4.69
C VAL A 30 5.27 -8.03 -5.94
N VAL A 31 5.24 -9.15 -6.66
CA VAL A 31 4.44 -9.32 -7.87
C VAL A 31 2.94 -9.30 -7.55
N ALA A 32 2.50 -10.01 -6.51
CA ALA A 32 1.12 -10.03 -6.07
C ALA A 32 0.64 -8.64 -5.64
N ARG A 33 1.49 -7.87 -4.95
CA ARG A 33 1.22 -6.47 -4.59
C ARG A 33 1.02 -5.60 -5.82
N GLU A 34 1.89 -5.73 -6.81
CA GLU A 34 1.80 -4.96 -8.06
C GLU A 34 0.54 -5.31 -8.87
N PHE A 35 0.18 -6.59 -8.96
CA PHE A 35 -1.08 -7.01 -9.60
C PHE A 35 -2.31 -6.44 -8.89
N ARG A 36 -2.28 -6.38 -7.56
CA ARG A 36 -3.37 -5.78 -6.78
C ARG A 36 -3.51 -4.30 -7.09
N VAL A 37 -2.41 -3.53 -7.06
CA VAL A 37 -2.42 -2.11 -7.41
C VAL A 37 -2.95 -1.89 -8.83
N ARG A 38 -2.53 -2.69 -9.81
CA ARG A 38 -3.04 -2.56 -11.19
C ARG A 38 -4.51 -2.90 -11.32
N ARG A 39 -4.98 -3.90 -10.59
CA ARG A 39 -6.41 -4.27 -10.57
C ARG A 39 -7.23 -3.13 -9.97
N ASP A 40 -6.78 -2.58 -8.85
CA ASP A 40 -7.48 -1.49 -8.17
C ASP A 40 -7.46 -0.21 -9.00
N MET A 41 -6.35 0.08 -9.69
CA MET A 41 -6.27 1.18 -10.67
C MET A 41 -7.28 1.03 -11.80
N ARG A 42 -7.52 -0.20 -12.30
CA ARG A 42 -8.56 -0.42 -13.33
C ARG A 42 -9.97 -0.24 -12.76
N ALA A 43 -10.20 -0.70 -11.53
CA ALA A 43 -11.49 -0.53 -10.87
C ALA A 43 -11.80 0.96 -10.63
N LEU A 44 -10.87 1.72 -10.04
CA LEU A 44 -11.00 3.17 -9.88
C LEU A 44 -11.01 3.91 -11.23
N GLY A 45 -10.32 3.37 -12.23
CA GLY A 45 -10.34 3.84 -13.61
C GLY A 45 -11.76 3.93 -14.19
N SER A 46 -12.62 2.97 -13.85
CA SER A 46 -14.00 2.92 -14.33
C SER A 46 -14.97 3.89 -13.63
N LEU A 47 -14.56 4.48 -12.50
CA LEU A 47 -15.35 5.50 -11.81
C LEU A 47 -15.25 6.84 -12.55
N ASP A 48 -16.32 7.62 -12.48
CA ASP A 48 -16.33 9.00 -12.94
C ASP A 48 -15.66 9.92 -11.91
N ASP A 49 -15.35 11.14 -12.33
CA ASP A 49 -14.62 12.08 -11.48
C ASP A 49 -15.46 12.52 -10.26
N ALA A 50 -16.79 12.48 -10.35
CA ALA A 50 -17.70 12.75 -9.24
C ALA A 50 -17.61 11.66 -8.16
N ALA A 51 -17.72 10.39 -8.53
CA ALA A 51 -17.58 9.28 -7.59
C ALA A 51 -16.16 9.21 -7.00
N LEU A 52 -15.13 9.55 -7.77
CA LEU A 52 -13.76 9.70 -7.25
C LEU A 52 -13.69 10.84 -6.22
N HIS A 53 -14.33 11.97 -6.50
CA HIS A 53 -14.36 13.11 -5.58
C HIS A 53 -15.08 12.79 -4.27
N ASP A 54 -16.19 12.04 -4.32
CA ASP A 54 -16.97 11.63 -3.15
C ASP A 54 -16.14 10.76 -2.19
N ILE A 55 -15.23 9.96 -2.71
CA ILE A 55 -14.29 9.16 -1.90
C ILE A 55 -13.00 9.93 -1.58
N GLY A 56 -12.91 11.21 -1.90
CA GLY A 56 -11.76 12.08 -1.63
C GLY A 56 -10.54 11.75 -2.49
N LEU A 57 -10.75 11.25 -3.71
CA LEU A 57 -9.70 10.95 -4.67
C LEU A 57 -9.80 11.86 -5.91
N THR A 58 -8.67 12.02 -6.57
CA THR A 58 -8.57 12.65 -7.88
C THR A 58 -7.83 11.72 -8.82
N ARG A 59 -8.06 11.82 -10.14
CA ARG A 59 -7.37 10.99 -11.16
C ARG A 59 -5.85 10.96 -10.96
N GLY A 60 -5.25 12.11 -10.63
CA GLY A 60 -3.80 12.24 -10.39
C GLY A 60 -3.31 11.67 -9.06
N SER A 61 -4.18 11.50 -8.05
CA SER A 61 -3.80 10.99 -6.72
C SER A 61 -4.07 9.49 -6.51
N MET A 62 -4.82 8.84 -7.41
CA MET A 62 -5.19 7.41 -7.29
C MET A 62 -3.97 6.49 -7.11
N GLU A 63 -2.94 6.65 -7.94
CA GLU A 63 -1.76 5.78 -7.89
C GLU A 63 -0.99 5.96 -6.57
N GLY A 64 -0.85 7.21 -6.11
CA GLY A 64 -0.23 7.51 -4.82
C GLY A 64 -0.99 6.88 -3.67
N ALA A 65 -2.31 7.02 -3.67
CA ALA A 65 -3.19 6.44 -2.65
C ALA A 65 -3.14 4.90 -2.62
N LEU A 66 -3.07 4.23 -3.77
CA LEU A 66 -2.96 2.77 -3.83
C LEU A 66 -1.56 2.26 -3.48
N ARG A 67 -0.50 2.98 -3.89
CA ARG A 67 0.89 2.55 -3.69
C ARG A 67 1.38 2.82 -2.27
N TYR A 68 0.92 3.89 -1.62
CA TYR A 68 1.41 4.33 -0.31
C TYR A 68 0.33 4.34 0.78
N GLY A 69 -0.93 4.06 0.43
CA GLY A 69 -2.07 4.27 1.31
C GLY A 69 -2.48 5.75 1.33
N ARG A 70 -3.60 6.05 2.02
CA ARG A 70 -4.02 7.43 2.27
C ARG A 70 -3.41 7.93 3.57
N SER A 71 -2.62 8.98 3.50
CA SER A 71 -2.13 9.67 4.70
C SER A 71 -3.27 10.51 5.27
N VAL A 72 -3.46 10.52 6.60
CA VAL A 72 -4.50 11.33 7.27
C VAL A 72 -4.41 12.82 6.89
N GLU A 73 -3.20 13.31 6.60
CA GLU A 73 -2.94 14.68 6.14
C GLU A 73 -3.61 15.01 4.77
N GLN A 74 -3.78 14.02 3.88
CA GLN A 74 -4.41 14.23 2.56
C GLN A 74 -5.93 14.32 2.61
N LEU A 75 -6.56 13.92 3.73
CA LEU A 75 -8.00 14.09 3.99
C LEU A 75 -8.33 15.51 4.52
N ARG A 76 -7.32 16.37 4.72
CA ARG A 76 -7.46 17.72 5.32
C ARG A 76 -7.26 18.88 4.33
N PRO A 77 -8.12 19.05 3.29
CA PRO A 77 -8.18 20.36 2.62
C PRO A 77 -9.56 21.03 2.54
N ALA A 78 -10.62 20.54 3.22
CA ALA A 78 -11.94 21.18 3.12
C ALA A 78 -12.69 21.40 4.45
N VAL A 79 -12.37 20.65 5.51
CA VAL A 79 -13.12 20.73 6.78
C VAL A 79 -12.62 21.87 7.67
N ASP A 80 -11.34 22.25 7.56
CA ASP A 80 -10.73 23.27 8.42
C ASP A 80 -11.14 24.71 8.05
N GLU A 81 -11.53 24.98 6.80
CA GLU A 81 -11.95 26.33 6.38
C GLU A 81 -13.32 26.70 6.97
N ALA A 82 -14.20 25.71 7.15
CA ALA A 82 -15.48 25.89 7.85
C ALA A 82 -15.33 25.90 9.39
N ALA A 83 -14.34 25.19 9.93
CA ALA A 83 -14.09 25.12 11.37
C ALA A 83 -13.31 26.34 11.93
N SER A 84 -12.58 27.05 11.08
CA SER A 84 -11.82 28.26 11.44
C SER A 84 -12.62 29.55 11.24
N ALA A 85 -13.78 29.47 10.59
CA ALA A 85 -14.70 30.60 10.51
C ALA A 85 -15.28 30.88 11.91
N PRO A 86 -15.19 32.11 12.44
CA PRO A 86 -15.85 32.45 13.69
C PRO A 86 -17.35 32.16 13.55
N LEU A 87 -17.89 31.36 14.46
CA LEU A 87 -19.31 31.00 14.47
C LEU A 87 -20.16 32.27 14.32
N PRO A 88 -21.21 32.26 13.47
CA PRO A 88 -22.06 33.41 13.30
C PRO A 88 -22.68 33.79 14.65
N ARG A 89 -22.63 35.09 14.99
CA ARG A 89 -23.07 35.62 16.29
C ARG A 89 -24.51 35.23 16.66
N SER A 90 -25.33 34.90 15.67
CA SER A 90 -26.71 34.40 15.84
C SER A 90 -26.81 33.06 16.59
N LEU A 91 -25.73 32.25 16.64
CA LEU A 91 -25.67 31.02 17.44
C LEU A 91 -25.25 31.27 18.90
N VAL A 92 -24.72 32.45 19.22
CA VAL A 92 -24.19 32.80 20.55
C VAL A 92 -25.20 33.59 21.40
N GLU A 93 -26.23 34.17 20.79
CA GLU A 93 -27.19 35.07 21.46
C GLU A 93 -28.46 34.39 22.02
N TRP A 94 -28.51 33.06 22.12
CA TRP A 94 -29.56 32.38 22.90
C TRP A 94 -29.20 32.37 24.39
N ARG A 95 -29.34 33.52 25.06
CA ARG A 95 -29.41 33.56 26.53
C ARG A 95 -30.16 34.78 27.05
#